data_AF-A0A937D1U1-F1
#
_entry.id   AF-A0A937D1U1-F1
#
_cell.length_a   1.000
_cell.length_b   1.000
_cell.length_c   1.000
_cell.angle_alpha   90.00
_cell.angle_beta   90.00
_cell.angle_gamma   90.00
#
_symmetry.space_group_name_H-M   'P 1'
#
loop_
_entity.id
_entity.type
_entity.pdbx_description
1 polymer ?
#
loop_
_entity_poly.entity_id
_entity_poly.type
_entity_poly.pdbx_seq_one_letter_code
_entity_poly.pdbx_strand_id
1 'polypeptide(L)'
;MQPTDVHVLPRDLGPLFAHRPLILGESEANYDLLLSKATKAVAPTDVVEDVWVKDIADLTWDAERGKRLKASLLMTARKKALDRLIAQTDGPHLQSAEPLTSAYTNAWLQGEPAAVETFNRLLAERGLDVNSVMALALSECLGDIERIDRMIASAEARRNRILLEIELRREVKARQQRSTEEVTTVSWRAGAGPNQW
;
A
#
# COMPACT_ATOMS: atom_id res chain seq x y z
N MET A 1 13.32 20.14 21.57
CA MET A 1 13.83 20.59 20.27
C MET A 1 13.98 19.34 19.40
N GLN A 2 12.99 19.02 18.55
CA GLN A 2 13.10 17.89 17.63
C GLN A 2 13.90 18.33 16.39
N PRO A 3 14.70 17.44 15.78
CA PRO A 3 15.45 17.81 14.59
C PRO A 3 14.45 18.07 13.46
N THR A 4 14.58 19.24 12.85
CA THR A 4 13.84 19.65 11.65
C THR A 4 14.08 18.58 10.59
N ASP A 5 13.06 17.76 10.32
CA ASP A 5 13.08 16.80 9.22
C ASP A 5 13.28 17.60 7.93
N VAL A 6 14.49 17.58 7.40
CA VAL A 6 14.80 18.17 6.10
C VAL A 6 14.03 17.34 5.07
N HIS A 7 12.91 17.88 4.59
CA HIS A 7 12.14 17.30 3.50
C HIS A 7 12.98 17.35 2.22
N VAL A 8 13.78 16.32 1.99
CA VAL A 8 14.44 16.12 0.69
C VAL A 8 13.37 15.65 -0.27
N LEU A 9 12.87 16.57 -1.09
CA LEU A 9 11.95 16.28 -2.19
C LEU A 9 12.77 16.02 -3.47
N PRO A 10 12.21 15.34 -4.49
CA PRO A 10 12.81 15.30 -5.81
C PRO A 10 13.12 16.74 -6.26
N ARG A 11 14.12 16.93 -7.13
CA ARG A 11 14.38 18.25 -7.72
C ARG A 11 13.08 18.79 -8.31
N ASP A 12 12.90 20.10 -8.38
CA ASP A 12 11.65 20.72 -8.89
C ASP A 12 11.25 20.11 -10.24
N LEU A 13 10.34 19.12 -10.18
CA LEU A 13 9.80 18.38 -11.32
C LEU A 13 8.74 19.22 -12.06
N GLY A 14 8.47 20.41 -11.56
CA GLY A 14 7.44 21.31 -12.06
C GLY A 14 6.04 20.95 -11.60
N PRO A 15 5.04 21.76 -12.00
CA PRO A 15 3.67 21.71 -11.48
C PRO A 15 2.97 20.37 -11.68
N LEU A 16 3.31 19.64 -12.74
CA LEU A 16 2.68 18.35 -13.06
C LEU A 16 2.85 17.32 -11.93
N PHE A 17 3.99 17.35 -11.24
CA PHE A 17 4.33 16.40 -10.18
C PHE A 17 4.12 16.95 -8.77
N ALA A 18 3.60 18.18 -8.64
CA ALA A 18 3.28 18.81 -7.37
C ALA A 18 2.00 18.23 -6.72
N HIS A 19 1.17 17.54 -7.49
CA HIS A 19 -0.10 16.99 -7.01
C HIS A 19 0.11 15.67 -6.25
N ARG A 20 -0.49 15.61 -5.05
CA ARG A 20 -0.60 14.40 -4.23
C ARG A 20 -1.85 13.62 -4.66
N PRO A 21 -1.78 12.31 -4.91
CA PRO A 21 -2.93 11.55 -5.42
C PRO A 21 -3.93 11.21 -4.30
N LEU A 22 -4.32 12.17 -3.45
CA LEU A 22 -5.08 11.89 -2.22
C LEU A 22 -6.58 11.76 -2.44
N ILE A 23 -7.23 10.96 -1.59
CA ILE A 23 -8.69 10.93 -1.44
C ILE A 23 -9.12 11.45 -0.06
N LEU A 24 -10.44 11.60 0.15
CA LEU A 24 -10.99 12.06 1.42
C LEU A 24 -10.49 11.21 2.61
N GLY A 25 -10.00 11.88 3.65
CA GLY A 25 -9.51 11.24 4.88
C GLY A 25 -8.03 10.84 4.82
N GLU A 26 -7.33 11.09 3.71
CA GLU A 26 -5.89 10.86 3.62
C GLU A 26 -5.08 12.10 4.01
N SER A 27 -3.87 11.87 4.53
CA SER A 27 -3.01 12.92 5.09
C SER A 27 -1.92 13.34 4.10
N GLU A 28 -1.89 14.62 3.77
CA GLU A 28 -0.80 15.24 2.99
C GLU A 28 0.56 15.02 3.65
N ALA A 29 0.65 15.24 4.96
CA ALA A 29 1.89 15.08 5.72
C ALA A 29 2.42 13.64 5.66
N ASN A 30 1.55 12.64 5.73
CA ASN A 30 1.98 11.23 5.62
C ASN A 30 2.47 10.88 4.21
N TYR A 31 1.83 11.42 3.18
CA TYR A 31 2.29 11.25 1.80
C TYR A 31 3.64 11.95 1.58
N ASP A 32 3.81 13.18 2.07
CA ASP A 32 5.07 13.93 1.95
C ASP A 32 6.21 13.25 2.71
N LEU A 33 5.92 12.66 3.86
CA LEU A 33 6.88 11.86 4.60
C LEU A 33 7.31 10.61 3.82
N LEU A 34 6.37 9.93 3.16
CA LEU A 34 6.68 8.80 2.28
C LEU A 34 7.56 9.23 1.11
N LEU A 35 7.18 10.31 0.41
CA LEU A 35 7.94 10.85 -0.73
C LEU A 35 9.35 11.26 -0.31
N SER A 36 9.49 11.92 0.85
CA SER A 36 10.80 12.32 1.37
C SER A 36 11.68 11.12 1.73
N LYS A 37 11.10 10.08 2.35
CA LYS A 37 11.82 8.83 2.64
C LYS A 37 12.24 8.11 1.36
N ALA A 38 11.38 8.05 0.36
CA ALA A 38 11.70 7.45 -0.94
C ALA A 38 12.81 8.21 -1.65
N THR A 39 12.74 9.55 -1.67
CA THR A 39 13.77 10.42 -2.26
C THR A 39 15.11 10.24 -1.57
N LYS A 40 15.13 10.22 -0.23
CA LYS A 40 16.35 10.01 0.55
C LYS A 40 16.95 8.63 0.31
N ALA A 41 16.11 7.59 0.22
CA ALA A 41 16.57 6.21 0.02
C ALA A 41 17.13 5.98 -1.39
N VAL A 42 16.47 6.52 -2.42
CA VAL A 42 16.90 6.36 -3.82
C VAL A 42 18.07 7.30 -4.15
N ALA A 43 18.08 8.50 -3.58
CA ALA A 43 19.04 9.58 -3.88
C ALA A 43 19.16 9.84 -5.39
N PRO A 44 18.12 10.39 -6.04
CA PRO A 44 18.07 10.52 -7.50
C PRO A 44 19.18 11.43 -8.04
N THR A 45 19.83 10.96 -9.10
CA THR A 45 20.99 11.62 -9.73
C THR A 45 20.61 12.52 -10.91
N ASP A 46 19.44 12.31 -11.50
CA ASP A 46 18.91 13.09 -12.62
C ASP A 46 17.38 13.12 -12.61
N VAL A 47 16.81 13.93 -13.52
CA VAL A 47 15.36 14.16 -13.64
C VAL A 47 14.56 12.89 -13.91
N VAL A 48 15.15 11.88 -14.55
CA VAL A 48 14.43 10.62 -14.81
C VAL A 48 14.32 9.81 -13.52
N GLU A 49 15.38 9.77 -12.73
CA GLU A 49 15.31 9.16 -11.40
C GLU A 49 14.39 9.95 -10.46
N ASP A 50 14.31 11.29 -10.57
CA ASP A 50 13.34 12.10 -9.83
C ASP A 50 11.89 11.68 -10.15
N VAL A 51 11.54 11.50 -11.44
CA VAL A 51 10.22 10.99 -11.85
C VAL A 51 9.95 9.60 -11.27
N TRP A 52 10.93 8.71 -11.34
CA TRP A 52 10.80 7.36 -10.79
C TRP A 52 10.64 7.33 -9.26
N VAL A 53 11.26 8.26 -8.54
CA VAL A 53 11.02 8.42 -7.10
C VAL A 53 9.55 8.81 -6.83
N LYS A 54 9.01 9.75 -7.61
CA LYS A 54 7.60 10.13 -7.50
C LYS A 54 6.68 8.95 -7.79
N ASP A 55 6.96 8.18 -8.85
CA ASP A 55 6.20 6.97 -9.18
C ASP A 55 6.27 5.92 -8.06
N ILE A 56 7.45 5.71 -7.46
CA ILE A 56 7.61 4.79 -6.32
C ILE A 56 6.73 5.23 -5.14
N ALA A 57 6.68 6.53 -4.83
CA ALA A 57 5.86 7.07 -3.75
C ALA A 57 4.36 6.88 -4.06
N ASP A 58 3.91 7.22 -5.27
CA ASP A 58 2.52 7.07 -5.71
C ASP A 58 2.07 5.61 -5.69
N LEU A 59 2.86 4.71 -6.29
CA LEU A 59 2.54 3.28 -6.35
C LEU A 59 2.50 2.65 -4.96
N THR A 60 3.38 3.08 -4.05
CA THR A 60 3.35 2.65 -2.66
C THR A 60 2.10 3.17 -1.95
N TRP A 61 1.75 4.44 -2.18
CA TRP A 61 0.55 5.04 -1.60
C TRP A 61 -0.73 4.36 -2.07
N ASP A 62 -0.84 4.06 -3.36
CA ASP A 62 -1.97 3.35 -3.97
C ASP A 62 -2.11 1.93 -3.44
N ALA A 63 -1.00 1.20 -3.27
CA ALA A 63 -1.01 -0.14 -2.69
C ALA A 63 -1.51 -0.12 -1.23
N GLU A 64 -1.02 0.81 -0.41
CA GLU A 64 -1.46 0.97 0.98
C GLU A 64 -2.91 1.44 1.07
N ARG A 65 -3.36 2.32 0.17
CA ARG A 65 -4.77 2.67 0.04
C ARG A 65 -5.62 1.45 -0.28
N GLY A 66 -5.21 0.64 -1.25
CA GLY A 66 -5.90 -0.60 -1.61
C GLY A 66 -6.07 -1.52 -0.41
N LYS A 67 -5.01 -1.71 0.40
CA LYS A 67 -5.06 -2.52 1.62
C LYS A 67 -6.07 -1.97 2.64
N ARG A 68 -6.09 -0.65 2.87
CA ARG A 68 -7.07 0.00 3.74
C ARG A 68 -8.50 -0.16 3.23
N LEU A 69 -8.74 0.10 1.94
CA LEU A 69 -10.06 0.00 1.33
C LEU A 69 -10.58 -1.45 1.33
N LYS A 70 -9.70 -2.44 1.10
CA LYS A 70 -10.02 -3.87 1.22
C LYS A 70 -10.51 -4.21 2.63
N ALA A 71 -9.78 -3.77 3.66
CA ALA A 71 -10.16 -4.00 5.04
C ALA A 71 -11.51 -3.33 5.36
N SER A 72 -11.70 -2.07 4.96
CA SER A 72 -12.96 -1.35 5.15
C SER A 72 -14.14 -2.02 4.44
N LEU A 73 -13.96 -2.49 3.21
CA LEU A 73 -15.01 -3.18 2.45
C LEU A 73 -15.47 -4.44 3.16
N LEU A 74 -14.53 -5.24 3.67
CA LEU A 74 -14.83 -6.44 4.45
C LEU A 74 -15.57 -6.08 5.76
N MET A 75 -15.15 -5.01 6.44
CA MET A 75 -15.81 -4.52 7.66
C MET A 75 -17.21 -3.97 7.40
N THR A 76 -17.47 -3.40 6.23
CA THR A 76 -18.82 -2.94 5.84
C THR A 76 -19.71 -4.11 5.45
N ALA A 77 -19.16 -5.12 4.76
CA ALA A 77 -19.90 -6.31 4.33
C ALA A 77 -20.38 -7.18 5.51
N ARG A 78 -19.68 -7.15 6.65
CA ARG A 78 -19.98 -8.00 7.80
C ARG A 78 -21.38 -7.83 8.39
N LYS A 79 -21.96 -6.62 8.35
CA LYS A 79 -23.33 -6.39 8.84
C LYS A 79 -24.35 -7.16 8.01
N LYS A 80 -24.27 -7.02 6.68
CA LYS A 80 -25.15 -7.72 5.75
C LYS A 80 -24.99 -9.24 5.82
N ALA A 81 -23.75 -9.71 5.97
CA ALA A 81 -23.46 -11.13 6.17
C ALA A 81 -24.11 -11.66 7.46
N LEU A 82 -23.98 -10.89 8.54
CA LEU A 82 -24.59 -11.24 9.82
C LEU A 82 -26.12 -11.32 9.73
N ASP A 83 -26.78 -10.31 9.17
CA ASP A 83 -28.23 -10.29 8.98
C ASP A 83 -28.72 -11.54 8.21
N ARG A 84 -27.94 -11.99 7.23
CA ARG A 84 -28.24 -13.20 6.44
C ARG A 84 -28.06 -14.49 7.22
N LEU A 85 -26.96 -14.62 7.98
CA LEU A 85 -26.74 -15.82 8.80
C LEU A 85 -27.86 -15.98 9.83
N ILE A 86 -28.21 -14.90 10.51
CA ILE A 86 -29.32 -14.88 11.48
C ILE A 86 -30.62 -15.34 10.81
N ALA A 87 -30.97 -14.75 9.66
CA ALA A 87 -32.18 -15.13 8.92
C ALA A 87 -32.19 -16.60 8.47
N GLN A 88 -31.03 -17.20 8.20
CA GLN A 88 -30.91 -18.61 7.81
C GLN A 88 -30.97 -19.56 9.01
N THR A 89 -30.49 -19.12 10.18
CA THR A 89 -30.46 -19.94 11.40
C THR A 89 -31.70 -19.80 12.28
N ASP A 90 -32.41 -18.68 12.26
CA ASP A 90 -33.61 -18.46 13.10
C ASP A 90 -34.89 -19.09 12.48
N GLY A 91 -34.76 -20.24 11.81
CA GLY A 91 -35.88 -21.00 11.26
C GLY A 91 -36.88 -21.46 12.34
N PRO A 92 -38.10 -21.91 11.96
CA PRO A 92 -39.24 -22.14 12.87
C PRO A 92 -39.04 -23.19 13.98
N HIS A 93 -37.88 -23.83 14.05
CA HIS A 93 -37.54 -24.90 15.00
C HIS A 93 -36.46 -24.50 16.03
N LEU A 94 -35.86 -23.32 15.92
CA LEU A 94 -34.87 -22.82 16.88
C LEU A 94 -35.54 -21.83 17.83
N GLN A 95 -35.95 -22.33 19.01
CA GLN A 95 -36.35 -21.49 20.15
C GLN A 95 -35.08 -20.89 20.78
N SER A 96 -34.46 -19.89 20.13
CA SER A 96 -33.48 -19.08 20.87
C SER A 96 -34.20 -18.28 21.95
N ALA A 97 -33.72 -18.35 23.18
CA ALA A 97 -34.34 -17.69 24.33
C ALA A 97 -34.37 -16.15 24.20
N GLU A 98 -33.47 -15.57 23.41
CA GLU A 98 -33.38 -14.13 23.16
C GLU A 98 -33.29 -13.83 21.66
N PRO A 99 -34.16 -12.96 21.11
CA PRO A 99 -34.09 -12.56 19.71
C PRO A 99 -32.87 -11.67 19.45
N LEU A 100 -32.16 -11.94 18.35
CA LEU A 100 -31.07 -11.09 17.88
C LEU A 100 -31.66 -9.81 17.28
N THR A 101 -31.65 -8.72 18.06
CA THR A 101 -32.20 -7.43 17.62
C THR A 101 -31.17 -6.61 16.83
N SER A 102 -31.66 -5.63 16.07
CA SER A 102 -30.81 -4.65 15.38
C SER A 102 -29.95 -3.82 16.34
N ALA A 103 -30.41 -3.62 17.58
CA ALA A 103 -29.66 -2.93 18.63
C ALA A 103 -28.43 -3.75 19.09
N TYR A 104 -28.60 -5.05 19.36
CA TYR A 104 -27.49 -5.94 19.70
C TYR A 104 -26.48 -6.05 18.57
N THR A 105 -26.97 -6.13 17.32
CA THR A 105 -26.14 -6.19 16.13
C THR A 105 -25.27 -4.94 15.98
N ASN A 106 -25.84 -3.75 16.22
CA ASN A 106 -25.06 -2.50 16.12
C ASN A 106 -24.01 -2.37 17.24
N ALA A 107 -24.35 -2.73 18.48
CA ALA A 107 -23.41 -2.70 19.61
C ALA A 107 -22.25 -3.70 19.41
N TRP A 108 -22.57 -4.89 18.88
CA TRP A 108 -21.56 -5.88 18.49
C TRP A 108 -20.64 -5.36 17.37
N LEU A 109 -21.20 -4.72 16.35
CA LEU A 109 -20.42 -4.12 15.26
C LEU A 109 -19.49 -3.00 15.74
N GLN A 110 -19.86 -2.28 16.80
CA GLN A 110 -19.02 -1.27 17.45
C GLN A 110 -17.94 -1.87 18.35
N GLY A 111 -17.98 -3.17 18.62
CA GLY A 111 -17.01 -3.85 19.47
C GLY A 111 -17.23 -3.61 20.97
N GLU A 112 -18.45 -3.26 21.39
CA GLU A 112 -18.77 -3.08 22.80
C GLU A 112 -18.56 -4.40 23.56
N PRO A 113 -17.72 -4.45 24.61
CA PRO A 113 -17.30 -5.72 25.22
C PRO A 113 -18.46 -6.63 25.67
N ALA A 114 -19.48 -6.05 26.34
CA ALA A 114 -20.65 -6.80 26.82
C ALA A 114 -21.51 -7.34 25.66
N ALA A 115 -21.63 -6.56 24.57
CA ALA A 115 -22.33 -7.01 23.37
C ALA A 115 -21.54 -8.09 22.64
N VAL A 116 -20.21 -7.96 22.54
CA VAL A 116 -19.32 -8.98 21.95
C VAL A 116 -19.46 -10.31 22.68
N GLU A 117 -19.39 -10.32 24.00
CA GLU A 117 -19.53 -11.54 24.81
C GLU A 117 -20.91 -12.20 24.62
N THR A 118 -21.98 -11.42 24.80
CA THR A 118 -23.36 -11.90 24.69
C THR A 118 -23.66 -12.46 23.30
N PHE A 119 -23.24 -11.73 22.26
CA PHE A 119 -23.50 -12.09 20.88
C PHE A 119 -22.69 -13.32 20.44
N ASN A 120 -21.42 -13.43 20.85
CA ASN A 120 -20.60 -14.60 20.55
C ASN A 120 -21.19 -15.88 21.17
N ARG A 121 -21.77 -15.79 22.37
CA ARG A 121 -22.53 -16.91 22.97
C ARG A 121 -23.74 -17.29 22.11
N LEU A 122 -24.54 -16.31 21.68
CA LEU A 122 -25.73 -16.55 20.85
C LEU A 122 -25.41 -17.13 19.47
N LEU A 123 -24.26 -16.75 18.88
CA LEU A 123 -23.74 -17.37 17.66
C LEU A 123 -23.35 -18.84 17.92
N ALA A 124 -22.64 -19.10 19.02
CA ALA A 124 -22.20 -20.46 19.37
C ALA A 124 -23.37 -21.43 19.59
N GLU A 125 -24.48 -20.97 20.19
CA GLU A 125 -25.73 -21.74 20.34
C GLU A 125 -26.31 -22.19 18.98
N ARG A 126 -25.97 -21.48 17.90
CA ARG A 126 -26.36 -21.77 16.51
C ARG A 126 -25.27 -22.50 15.72
N GLY A 127 -24.19 -22.91 16.38
CA GLY A 127 -23.01 -23.50 15.72
C GLY A 127 -22.22 -22.53 14.84
N LEU A 128 -22.46 -21.23 15.02
CA LEU A 128 -21.76 -20.15 14.32
C LEU A 128 -20.68 -19.53 15.20
N ASP A 129 -19.71 -18.92 14.56
CA ASP A 129 -18.68 -18.10 15.19
C ASP A 129 -18.43 -16.82 14.40
N VAL A 130 -17.52 -15.99 14.90
CA VAL A 130 -17.12 -14.76 14.19
C VAL A 130 -16.56 -15.08 12.80
N ASN A 131 -15.84 -16.20 12.65
CA ASN A 131 -15.29 -16.60 11.35
C ASN A 131 -16.38 -16.94 10.34
N SER A 132 -17.50 -17.50 10.77
CA SER A 132 -18.67 -17.78 9.93
C SER A 132 -19.23 -16.49 9.34
N VAL A 133 -19.35 -15.44 10.17
CA VAL A 133 -19.77 -14.10 9.72
C VAL A 133 -18.76 -13.50 8.74
N MET A 134 -17.47 -13.58 9.06
CA MET A 134 -16.41 -13.02 8.22
C MET A 134 -16.25 -13.77 6.90
N ALA A 135 -16.42 -15.10 6.88
CA ALA A 135 -16.38 -15.92 5.68
C ALA A 135 -17.52 -15.56 4.74
N LEU A 136 -18.74 -15.40 5.27
CA LEU A 136 -19.86 -14.95 4.44
C LEU A 136 -19.67 -13.50 3.97
N ALA A 137 -19.15 -12.61 4.82
CA ALA A 137 -18.81 -11.24 4.44
C ALA A 137 -17.81 -11.20 3.29
N LEU A 138 -16.75 -12.02 3.36
CA LEU A 138 -15.78 -12.20 2.29
C LEU A 138 -16.45 -12.73 1.03
N SER A 139 -17.30 -13.75 1.13
CA SER A 139 -18.02 -14.29 -0.04
C SER A 139 -18.88 -13.24 -0.73
N GLU A 140 -19.48 -12.31 0.02
CA GLU A 140 -20.30 -11.22 -0.54
C GLU A 140 -19.49 -10.20 -1.34
N CYS A 141 -18.25 -9.94 -0.95
CA CYS A 141 -17.38 -8.93 -1.58
C CYS A 141 -16.14 -9.52 -2.27
N LEU A 142 -16.10 -10.84 -2.48
CA LEU A 142 -14.93 -11.54 -3.00
C LEU A 142 -14.46 -10.97 -4.34
N GLY A 143 -15.38 -10.75 -5.27
CA GLY A 143 -15.05 -10.21 -6.59
C GLY A 143 -14.43 -8.82 -6.55
N ASP A 144 -14.86 -7.96 -5.62
CA ASP A 144 -14.30 -6.63 -5.43
C ASP A 144 -12.95 -6.68 -4.71
N ILE A 145 -12.81 -7.56 -3.71
CA ILE A 145 -11.54 -7.83 -3.03
C ILE A 145 -10.49 -8.33 -4.03
N GLU A 146 -10.82 -9.29 -4.89
CA GLU A 146 -9.91 -9.78 -5.92
C GLU A 146 -9.49 -8.69 -6.91
N ARG A 147 -10.41 -7.79 -7.28
CA ARG A 147 -10.09 -6.64 -8.14
C ARG A 147 -9.10 -5.70 -7.44
N ILE A 148 -9.34 -5.38 -6.17
CA ILE A 148 -8.44 -4.56 -5.36
C ILE A 148 -7.06 -5.24 -5.22
N ASP A 149 -7.02 -6.55 -4.96
CA ASP A 149 -5.76 -7.28 -4.84
C ASP A 149 -4.98 -7.33 -6.16
N ARG A 150 -5.66 -7.43 -7.31
CA ARG A 150 -4.99 -7.27 -8.62
C ARG A 150 -4.42 -5.87 -8.81
N MET A 151 -5.13 -4.83 -8.37
CA MET A 151 -4.63 -3.45 -8.42
C MET A 151 -3.40 -3.25 -7.53
N ILE A 152 -3.42 -3.79 -6.30
CA ILE A 152 -2.29 -3.77 -5.36
C ILE A 152 -1.09 -4.49 -5.97
N ALA A 153 -1.27 -5.73 -6.44
CA ALA A 153 -0.21 -6.52 -7.04
C ALA A 153 0.41 -5.82 -8.28
N SER A 154 -0.42 -5.19 -9.11
CA SER A 154 0.04 -4.39 -10.25
C SER A 154 0.86 -3.17 -9.81
N ALA A 155 0.46 -2.47 -8.74
CA ALA A 155 1.21 -1.33 -8.21
C ALA A 155 2.58 -1.77 -7.64
N GLU A 156 2.59 -2.84 -6.84
CA GLU A 156 3.81 -3.41 -6.25
C GLU A 156 4.77 -3.94 -7.33
N ALA A 157 4.26 -4.62 -8.36
CA ALA A 157 5.07 -5.10 -9.49
C ALA A 157 5.72 -3.95 -10.27
N ARG A 158 4.96 -2.88 -10.55
CA ARG A 158 5.49 -1.68 -11.23
C ARG A 158 6.57 -1.00 -10.38
N ARG A 159 6.34 -0.83 -9.08
CA ARG A 159 7.34 -0.26 -8.15
C ARG A 159 8.62 -1.08 -8.14
N ASN A 160 8.51 -2.39 -8.01
CA ASN A 160 9.68 -3.27 -7.98
C ASN A 160 10.46 -3.22 -9.30
N ARG A 161 9.76 -3.10 -10.44
CA ARG A 161 10.39 -2.92 -11.76
C ARG A 161 11.15 -1.60 -11.86
N ILE A 162 10.59 -0.51 -11.34
CA ILE A 162 11.26 0.81 -11.34
C ILE A 162 12.55 0.76 -10.51
N LEU A 163 12.53 0.12 -9.33
CA LEU A 163 13.72 -0.03 -8.49
C LEU A 163 14.84 -0.78 -9.21
N LEU A 164 14.51 -1.89 -9.90
CA LEU A 164 15.47 -2.62 -10.72
C LEU A 164 16.02 -1.76 -11.88
N GLU A 165 15.17 -0.96 -12.53
CA GLU A 165 15.58 -0.09 -13.63
C GLU A 165 16.57 1.00 -13.17
N ILE A 166 16.38 1.55 -11.97
CA ILE A 166 17.33 2.49 -11.35
C ILE A 166 18.70 1.83 -11.18
N GLU A 167 18.74 0.63 -10.61
CA GLU A 167 19.99 -0.12 -10.39
C GLU A 167 20.71 -0.42 -11.72
N LEU A 168 19.97 -0.90 -12.71
CA LEU A 168 20.50 -1.20 -14.05
C LEU A 168 21.06 0.05 -14.74
N ARG A 169 20.32 1.16 -14.71
CA ARG A 169 20.75 2.43 -15.30
C ARG A 169 22.05 2.93 -14.67
N ARG A 170 22.17 2.83 -13.34
CA ARG A 170 23.36 3.25 -12.61
C ARG A 170 24.58 2.38 -12.95
N GLU A 171 24.39 1.06 -13.04
CA GLU A 171 25.45 0.14 -13.45
C GLU A 171 25.94 0.43 -14.88
N VAL A 172 25.03 0.69 -15.82
CA VAL A 172 25.38 1.05 -17.21
C VAL A 172 26.20 2.34 -17.24
N LYS A 173 25.75 3.40 -16.54
CA LYS A 173 26.51 4.66 -16.44
C LYS A 173 27.89 4.45 -15.82
N ALA A 174 27.98 3.69 -14.74
CA ALA A 174 29.26 3.39 -14.07
C ALA A 174 30.24 2.61 -14.96
N ARG A 175 29.73 1.71 -15.82
CA ARG A 175 30.57 1.02 -16.83
C ARG A 175 31.07 1.96 -17.91
N GLN A 176 30.18 2.79 -18.46
CA GLN A 176 30.55 3.77 -19.49
C GLN A 176 31.60 4.77 -18.99
N GLN A 177 31.49 5.18 -17.74
CA GLN A 177 32.44 6.10 -17.13
C GLN A 177 33.83 5.47 -16.97
N ARG A 178 33.90 4.23 -16.46
CA ARG A 178 35.15 3.45 -16.39
C ARG A 178 35.82 3.26 -17.77
N SER A 179 35.05 2.91 -18.80
CA SER A 179 35.61 2.75 -20.15
C SER A 179 36.14 4.07 -20.72
N THR A 180 35.47 5.19 -20.42
CA THR A 180 35.90 6.51 -20.88
C THR A 180 37.19 6.93 -20.18
N GLU A 181 37.29 6.70 -18.87
CA GLU A 181 38.48 6.99 -18.06
C GLU A 181 39.70 6.16 -18.52
N GLU A 182 39.50 4.88 -18.85
CA GLU A 182 40.56 4.01 -19.37
C GLU A 182 41.07 4.50 -20.74
N VAL A 183 40.17 4.84 -21.68
CA VAL A 183 40.55 5.37 -23.00
C VAL A 183 41.30 6.70 -22.87
N THR A 184 40.83 7.58 -21.98
CA THR A 184 41.47 8.89 -21.76
C THR A 184 42.85 8.72 -21.12
N THR A 185 43.00 7.79 -20.18
CA THR A 185 44.29 7.49 -19.52
C THR A 185 45.30 6.89 -20.50
N VAL A 186 44.86 5.98 -21.38
CA VAL A 186 45.72 5.38 -22.42
C VAL A 186 46.15 6.44 -23.44
N SER A 187 45.24 7.32 -23.87
CA SER A 187 45.55 8.42 -24.79
C SER A 187 46.55 9.41 -24.21
N TRP A 188 46.43 9.74 -22.91
CA TRP A 188 47.36 10.67 -22.25
C TRP A 188 48.77 10.06 -22.13
N ARG A 189 48.88 8.77 -21.79
CA ARG A 189 50.17 8.06 -21.72
C ARG A 189 50.85 7.90 -23.08
N ALA A 190 50.08 7.76 -24.17
CA ALA A 190 50.63 7.68 -25.52
C ALA A 190 51.14 9.03 -26.05
N GLY A 191 50.56 10.15 -25.60
CA GLY A 191 50.99 11.51 -25.96
C GLY A 191 52.21 12.00 -25.17
N ALA A 192 52.49 11.42 -24.00
CA ALA A 192 53.69 11.68 -23.20
C ALA A 192 54.83 10.71 -23.57
N GLY A 193 55.15 10.63 -24.87
CA GLY A 193 56.40 10.00 -25.31
C GLY A 193 57.60 10.86 -24.88
N PRO A 194 58.74 10.27 -24.49
CA PRO A 194 59.88 11.05 -24.02
C PRO A 194 60.38 11.96 -25.16
N ASN A 195 60.40 13.27 -24.90
CA ASN A 195 61.13 14.24 -25.73
C ASN A 195 62.54 13.70 -25.95
N GLN A 196 62.81 13.26 -27.18
CA GLN A 196 64.18 13.02 -27.63
C GLN A 196 64.75 14.37 -28.06
N TRP A 197 65.92 14.63 -27.47
CA TRP A 197 66.79 15.80 -27.55
C TRP A 197 66.93 16.44 -28.93
#